data_AF-A0A514C4S6-F1
#
_entry.id   AF-A0A514C4S6-F1
#
_cell.length_a   1.000
_cell.length_b   1.000
_cell.length_c   1.000
_cell.angle_alpha   90.00
_cell.angle_beta   90.00
_cell.angle_gamma   90.00
#
_symmetry.space_group_name_H-M   'P 1'
#
loop_
_entity.id
_entity.type
_entity.pdbx_description
1 polymer ?
#
loop_
_entity_poly.entity_id
_entity_poly.type
_entity_poly.pdbx_seq_one_letter_code
_entity_poly.pdbx_strand_id
1 'polypeptide(L)'
;MRTLLLVTGLCAGMAACASVPREQAKQLARSGAEVSDLAAKEVRDLSGRLDRQEEMMVFTATWETCAAQAANTPCDPVEQSGANAAEVDKLIRAINLRASALTALADAYRALEQEAAYDAEGATEAVVGRLTTSVNAYANLIQPGSGTLITAPVGAAVAQGAGLLAADRQRGRLRDGSARIRAAVALLRQSLGGEVRLFNALSGAFAQQEGAAIEALYDAGLIARAPLLAPMATDLGVALTPGAEQILAGDTRARGAALAFVRGQANDRVRLQAARYDAILRTLAKLEAAHTDFETLGGADIADLNRAITDITALIPAPKEDAQ
;
A
#
# COMPACT_ATOMS: atom_id res chain seq x y z
N MET A 1 -20.04 -41.98 -65.96
CA MET A 1 -20.99 -41.38 -64.98
C MET A 1 -20.29 -41.32 -63.63
N ARG A 2 -20.20 -40.11 -63.07
CA ARG A 2 -19.52 -39.76 -61.82
C ARG A 2 -20.43 -40.09 -60.63
N THR A 3 -19.87 -40.68 -59.58
CA THR A 3 -20.44 -40.59 -58.23
C THR A 3 -19.28 -40.37 -57.26
N LEU A 4 -19.01 -39.09 -56.99
CA LEU A 4 -18.13 -38.64 -55.91
C LEU A 4 -18.92 -38.80 -54.60
N LEU A 5 -18.46 -39.65 -53.70
CA LEU A 5 -18.94 -39.72 -52.32
C LEU A 5 -18.03 -38.84 -51.46
N LEU A 6 -18.46 -37.59 -51.25
CA LEU A 6 -17.87 -36.63 -50.33
C LEU A 6 -18.34 -37.00 -48.91
N VAL A 7 -17.49 -37.68 -48.15
CA VAL A 7 -17.67 -37.84 -46.70
C VAL A 7 -17.06 -36.61 -46.04
N THR A 8 -17.85 -35.56 -45.90
CA THR A 8 -17.56 -34.45 -45.00
C THR A 8 -17.63 -34.97 -43.56
N GLY A 9 -16.47 -35.34 -43.02
CA GLY A 9 -16.27 -35.61 -41.61
C GLY A 9 -16.55 -34.33 -40.82
N LEU A 10 -17.73 -34.27 -40.22
CA LEU A 10 -18.20 -33.24 -39.32
C LEU A 10 -17.44 -33.31 -37.98
N CYS A 11 -16.16 -32.94 -37.99
CA CYS A 11 -15.39 -32.63 -36.78
C CYS A 11 -15.42 -31.11 -36.56
N ALA A 12 -16.62 -30.57 -36.29
CA ALA A 12 -16.79 -29.17 -35.94
C ALA A 12 -17.26 -29.09 -34.48
N GLY A 13 -16.28 -28.82 -33.61
CA GLY A 13 -16.40 -28.20 -32.29
C GLY A 13 -17.67 -28.49 -31.51
N MET A 14 -17.66 -29.56 -30.72
CA MET A 14 -18.24 -29.43 -29.39
C MET A 14 -17.42 -28.35 -28.68
N ALA A 15 -17.93 -27.13 -28.73
CA ALA A 15 -17.54 -26.07 -27.82
C ALA A 15 -17.54 -26.68 -26.41
N ALA A 16 -16.35 -26.89 -25.86
CA ALA A 16 -16.20 -26.99 -24.43
C ALA A 16 -16.89 -25.73 -23.89
N CYS A 17 -18.07 -25.89 -23.28
CA CYS A 17 -18.73 -24.84 -22.54
C CYS A 17 -17.68 -24.32 -21.55
N ALA A 18 -17.08 -23.18 -21.87
CA ALA A 18 -15.94 -22.62 -21.17
C ALA A 18 -16.37 -22.33 -19.73
N SER A 19 -16.19 -23.32 -18.87
CA SER A 19 -16.42 -23.21 -17.45
C SER A 19 -15.28 -22.37 -16.89
N VAL A 20 -15.62 -21.33 -16.12
CA VAL A 20 -14.65 -20.60 -15.29
C VAL A 20 -13.84 -21.65 -14.50
N PRO A 21 -12.52 -21.78 -14.70
CA PRO A 21 -11.73 -22.78 -13.99
C PRO A 21 -11.64 -22.38 -12.51
N ARG A 22 -12.11 -23.27 -11.61
CA ARG A 22 -11.98 -23.07 -10.16
C ARG A 22 -10.54 -22.77 -9.74
N GLU A 23 -9.58 -23.34 -10.46
CA GLU A 23 -8.15 -23.10 -10.23
C GLU A 23 -7.74 -21.66 -10.55
N GLN A 24 -8.27 -21.05 -11.61
CA GLN A 24 -8.03 -19.63 -11.90
C GLN A 24 -8.62 -18.73 -10.80
N ALA A 25 -9.81 -19.06 -10.30
CA ALA A 25 -10.40 -18.32 -9.17
C ALA A 25 -9.52 -18.38 -7.92
N LYS A 26 -8.98 -19.57 -7.60
CA LYS A 26 -8.06 -19.76 -6.47
C LYS A 26 -6.75 -18.98 -6.65
N GLN A 27 -6.17 -19.02 -7.84
CA GLN A 27 -4.95 -18.29 -8.13
C GLN A 27 -5.15 -16.78 -8.03
N LEU A 28 -6.20 -16.25 -8.68
CA LEU A 28 -6.57 -14.84 -8.57
C LEU A 28 -6.80 -14.43 -7.11
N ALA A 29 -7.51 -15.25 -6.35
CA ALA A 29 -7.76 -15.02 -4.94
C ALA A 29 -6.48 -15.00 -4.10
N ARG A 30 -5.56 -15.95 -4.30
CA ARG A 30 -4.28 -15.98 -3.59
C ARG A 30 -3.42 -14.76 -3.89
N SER A 31 -3.20 -14.48 -5.17
CA SER A 31 -2.41 -13.32 -5.60
C SER A 31 -3.03 -12.01 -5.11
N GLY A 32 -4.37 -11.90 -5.14
CA GLY A 32 -5.09 -10.75 -4.60
C GLY A 32 -4.92 -10.58 -3.09
N ALA A 33 -5.01 -11.67 -2.32
CA ALA A 33 -4.79 -11.66 -0.87
C ALA A 33 -3.35 -11.24 -0.52
N GLU A 34 -2.36 -11.81 -1.20
CA GLU A 34 -0.94 -11.52 -1.00
C GLU A 34 -0.62 -10.03 -1.25
N VAL A 35 -1.07 -9.47 -2.39
CA VAL A 35 -0.88 -8.04 -2.69
C VAL A 35 -1.53 -7.17 -1.62
N SER A 36 -2.74 -7.53 -1.22
CA SER A 36 -3.53 -6.75 -0.26
C SER A 36 -2.88 -6.75 1.13
N ASP A 37 -2.35 -7.89 1.57
CA ASP A 37 -1.59 -8.00 2.82
C ASP A 37 -0.29 -7.20 2.77
N LEU A 38 0.45 -7.32 1.66
CA LEU A 38 1.72 -6.62 1.47
C LEU A 38 1.51 -5.11 1.52
N ALA A 39 0.51 -4.61 0.78
CA ALA A 39 0.13 -3.22 0.80
C ALA A 39 -0.36 -2.80 2.20
N ALA A 40 -1.19 -3.60 2.87
CA ALA A 40 -1.69 -3.27 4.22
C ALA A 40 -0.55 -3.13 5.24
N LYS A 41 0.46 -4.01 5.17
CA LYS A 41 1.65 -3.96 6.03
C LYS A 41 2.44 -2.66 5.80
N GLU A 42 2.74 -2.34 4.54
CA GLU A 42 3.45 -1.10 4.18
C GLU A 42 2.72 0.15 4.67
N VAL A 43 1.39 0.17 4.58
CA VAL A 43 0.57 1.30 5.06
C VAL A 43 0.64 1.44 6.58
N ARG A 44 0.63 0.33 7.32
CA ARG A 44 0.77 0.35 8.79
C ARG A 44 2.16 0.83 9.21
N ASP A 45 3.20 0.37 8.53
CA ASP A 45 4.58 0.80 8.77
C ASP A 45 4.73 2.31 8.50
N LEU A 46 4.06 2.83 7.46
CA LEU A 46 4.01 4.27 7.20
C LEU A 46 3.29 5.04 8.30
N SER A 47 2.16 4.53 8.81
CA SER A 47 1.42 5.18 9.90
C SER A 47 2.31 5.39 11.13
N GLY A 48 2.98 4.33 11.59
CA GLY A 48 3.86 4.41 12.75
C GLY A 48 5.09 5.32 12.54
N ARG A 49 5.47 5.59 11.28
CA ARG A 49 6.50 6.59 10.97
C ARG A 49 5.97 8.01 11.04
N LEU A 50 4.72 8.24 10.64
CA LEU A 50 4.10 9.57 10.65
C LEU A 50 3.76 10.03 12.06
N ASP A 51 3.34 9.13 12.94
CA ASP A 51 3.13 9.46 14.36
C ASP A 51 4.43 10.04 14.97
N ARG A 52 5.58 9.46 14.64
CA ARG A 52 6.90 9.97 15.06
C ARG A 52 7.31 11.27 14.37
N GLN A 53 6.74 11.61 13.20
CA GLN A 53 7.03 12.90 12.55
C GLN A 53 6.46 14.06 13.36
N GLU A 54 5.29 13.88 13.96
CA GLU A 54 4.70 14.91 14.82
C GLU A 54 5.59 15.22 16.02
N GLU A 55 6.12 14.19 16.68
CA GLU A 55 7.07 14.31 17.78
C GLU A 55 8.34 15.07 17.36
N MET A 56 8.90 14.73 16.20
CA MET A 56 10.07 15.42 15.64
C MET A 56 9.79 16.89 15.30
N MET A 57 8.60 17.18 14.79
CA MET A 57 8.18 18.56 14.50
C MET A 57 8.10 19.41 15.77
N VAL A 58 7.45 18.90 16.81
CA VAL A 58 7.33 19.59 18.11
C VAL A 58 8.71 19.82 18.73
N PHE A 59 9.55 18.78 18.71
CA PHE A 59 10.92 18.86 19.22
C PHE A 59 11.73 19.95 18.49
N THR A 60 11.74 19.92 17.16
CA THR A 60 12.54 20.84 16.36
C THR A 60 12.07 22.28 16.53
N ALA A 61 10.75 22.51 16.49
CA ALA A 61 10.16 23.85 16.70
C ALA A 61 10.49 24.40 18.09
N THR A 62 10.41 23.55 19.12
CA THR A 62 10.77 23.92 20.49
C THR A 62 12.25 24.24 20.58
N TRP A 63 13.13 23.37 20.06
CA TRP A 63 14.57 23.57 20.08
C TRP A 63 14.99 24.87 19.40
N GLU A 64 14.53 25.12 18.17
CA GLU A 64 14.85 26.34 17.43
C GLU A 64 14.40 27.60 18.18
N THR A 65 13.20 27.55 18.79
CA THR A 65 12.67 28.67 19.57
C THR A 65 13.48 28.90 20.84
N CYS A 66 13.85 27.85 21.57
CA CYS A 66 14.63 27.94 22.79
C CYS A 66 16.08 28.35 22.53
N ALA A 67 16.70 27.82 21.47
CA ALA A 67 18.09 28.12 21.12
C ALA A 67 18.27 29.59 20.69
N ALA A 68 17.22 30.23 20.18
CA ALA A 68 17.21 31.65 19.85
C ALA A 68 17.08 32.58 21.08
N GLN A 69 16.72 32.05 22.25
CA GLN A 69 16.56 32.84 23.47
C GLN A 69 17.90 33.06 24.19
N ALA A 70 17.96 34.09 25.04
CA ALA A 70 19.13 34.35 25.86
C ALA A 70 19.38 33.21 26.85
N ALA A 71 20.65 32.86 27.05
CA ALA A 71 21.05 31.82 27.99
C ALA A 71 20.42 32.05 29.38
N ASN A 72 19.83 30.99 29.95
CA ASN A 72 19.11 30.96 31.24
C ASN A 72 17.70 31.58 31.27
N THR A 73 17.08 31.84 30.12
CA THR A 73 15.65 32.15 30.07
C THR A 73 14.87 30.83 30.10
N PRO A 74 13.86 30.65 30.98
CA PRO A 74 12.98 29.49 30.91
C PRO A 74 12.31 29.44 29.53
N CYS A 75 12.45 28.31 28.84
CA CYS A 75 11.83 28.13 27.54
C CYS A 75 10.60 27.24 27.70
N ASP A 76 9.44 27.77 27.31
CA ASP A 76 8.21 27.00 27.25
C ASP A 76 8.18 26.16 25.96
N PRO A 77 7.63 24.93 26.02
CA PRO A 77 7.46 24.10 24.84
C PRO A 77 6.55 24.78 23.82
N VAL A 78 6.89 24.65 22.54
CA VAL A 78 6.07 25.18 21.45
C VAL A 78 4.97 24.18 21.13
N GLU A 79 3.71 24.58 21.35
CA GLU A 79 2.57 23.81 20.86
C GLU A 79 2.45 23.95 19.34
N GLN A 80 2.10 22.86 18.65
CA GLN A 80 1.83 22.92 17.21
C GLN A 80 0.66 23.87 16.93
N SER A 81 0.75 24.63 15.83
CA SER A 81 -0.41 25.39 15.37
C SER A 81 -1.56 24.43 15.01
N GLY A 82 -2.76 24.69 15.53
CA GLY A 82 -3.91 23.78 15.36
C GLY A 82 -4.31 23.52 13.90
N ALA A 83 -3.91 24.38 12.96
CA ALA A 83 -4.13 24.17 11.52
C ALA A 83 -3.25 23.06 10.92
N ASN A 84 -2.00 22.90 11.40
CA ASN A 84 -1.11 21.82 10.94
C ASN A 84 -1.52 20.47 11.57
N ALA A 85 -1.95 20.49 12.84
CA ALA A 85 -2.44 19.30 13.53
C ALA A 85 -3.66 18.69 12.80
N ALA A 86 -4.62 19.50 12.35
CA ALA A 86 -5.80 19.00 11.64
C ALA A 86 -5.49 18.31 10.30
N GLU A 87 -4.51 18.79 9.53
CA GLU A 87 -4.08 18.16 8.28
C GLU A 87 -3.29 16.87 8.53
N VAL A 88 -2.46 16.83 9.58
CA VAL A 88 -1.76 15.62 10.03
C VAL A 88 -2.75 14.56 10.51
N ASP A 89 -3.71 14.93 11.36
CA ASP A 89 -4.79 14.07 11.83
C ASP A 89 -5.58 13.47 10.67
N LYS A 90 -5.90 14.30 9.66
CA LYS A 90 -6.60 13.86 8.46
C LYS A 90 -5.76 12.84 7.68
N LEU A 91 -4.46 13.05 7.54
CA LEU A 91 -3.54 12.11 6.90
C LEU A 91 -3.46 10.79 7.68
N ILE A 92 -3.27 10.83 9.00
CA ILE A 92 -3.23 9.65 9.86
C ILE A 92 -4.54 8.85 9.74
N ARG A 93 -5.68 9.55 9.78
CA ARG A 93 -6.99 8.92 9.58
C ARG A 93 -7.14 8.28 8.22
N ALA A 94 -6.66 8.94 7.16
CA ALA A 94 -6.67 8.39 5.81
C ALA A 94 -5.83 7.11 5.70
N ILE A 95 -4.65 7.11 6.30
CA ILE A 95 -3.75 5.96 6.30
C ILE A 95 -4.35 4.78 7.06
N ASN A 96 -4.96 5.03 8.21
CA ASN A 96 -5.66 4.00 8.98
C ASN A 96 -6.86 3.41 8.22
N LEU A 97 -7.68 4.26 7.59
CA LEU A 97 -8.81 3.80 6.77
C LEU A 97 -8.33 3.01 5.54
N ARG A 98 -7.22 3.43 4.92
CA ARG A 98 -6.59 2.69 3.83
C ARG A 98 -6.07 1.33 4.27
N ALA A 99 -5.38 1.24 5.42
CA ALA A 99 -4.90 -0.03 5.96
C ALA A 99 -6.07 -0.99 6.23
N SER A 100 -7.17 -0.46 6.77
CA SER A 100 -8.41 -1.20 6.98
C SER A 100 -9.02 -1.68 5.67
N ALA A 101 -9.10 -0.82 4.66
CA ALA A 101 -9.61 -1.17 3.33
C ALA A 101 -8.78 -2.26 2.64
N LEU A 102 -7.45 -2.19 2.72
CA LEU A 102 -6.53 -3.22 2.19
C LEU A 102 -6.64 -4.54 2.97
N THR A 103 -6.80 -4.49 4.29
CA THR A 103 -7.02 -5.69 5.11
C THR A 103 -8.35 -6.35 4.76
N ALA A 104 -9.42 -5.57 4.61
CA ALA A 104 -10.73 -6.07 4.19
C ALA A 104 -10.69 -6.64 2.75
N LEU A 105 -9.84 -6.09 1.88
CA LEU A 105 -9.62 -6.61 0.54
C LEU A 105 -8.92 -7.97 0.57
N ALA A 106 -7.88 -8.12 1.40
CA ALA A 106 -7.22 -9.41 1.63
C ALA A 106 -8.21 -10.46 2.13
N ASP A 107 -9.07 -10.11 3.09
CA ASP A 107 -10.11 -11.00 3.60
C ASP A 107 -11.12 -11.40 2.52
N ALA A 108 -11.56 -10.46 1.68
CA ALA A 108 -12.48 -10.74 0.59
C ALA A 108 -11.89 -11.72 -0.43
N TYR A 109 -10.60 -11.57 -0.74
CA TYR A 109 -9.88 -12.52 -1.57
C TYR A 109 -9.78 -13.90 -0.92
N ARG A 110 -9.46 -14.01 0.37
CA ARG A 110 -9.46 -15.30 1.08
C ARG A 110 -10.83 -15.96 1.07
N ALA A 111 -11.91 -15.19 1.23
CA ALA A 111 -13.28 -15.70 1.13
C ALA A 111 -13.59 -16.21 -0.30
N LEU A 112 -13.14 -15.49 -1.34
CA LEU A 112 -13.25 -15.93 -2.72
C LEU A 112 -12.48 -17.25 -2.97
N GLU A 113 -11.30 -17.42 -2.37
CA GLU A 113 -10.54 -18.68 -2.44
C GLU A 113 -11.32 -19.83 -1.79
N GLN A 114 -11.90 -19.60 -0.62
CA GLN A 114 -12.71 -20.59 0.11
C GLN A 114 -13.94 -21.00 -0.70
N GLU A 115 -14.66 -20.03 -1.28
CA GLU A 115 -15.78 -20.27 -2.19
C GLU A 115 -15.33 -21.15 -3.36
N ALA A 116 -14.19 -20.85 -3.98
CA ALA A 116 -13.65 -21.62 -5.10
C ALA A 116 -13.21 -23.04 -4.68
N ALA A 117 -12.72 -23.22 -3.45
CA ALA A 117 -12.21 -24.49 -2.94
C ALA A 117 -13.32 -25.43 -2.45
N TYR A 118 -14.26 -24.95 -1.63
CA TYR A 118 -15.14 -25.80 -0.83
C TYR A 118 -16.63 -25.45 -0.91
N ASP A 119 -17.06 -24.56 -1.82
CA ASP A 119 -18.49 -24.16 -1.94
C ASP A 119 -19.02 -23.53 -0.63
N ALA A 120 -18.26 -22.57 -0.08
CA ALA A 120 -18.50 -21.93 1.22
C ALA A 120 -19.53 -20.78 1.14
N GLU A 121 -20.78 -21.12 0.82
CA GLU A 121 -21.88 -20.16 0.66
C GLU A 121 -22.09 -19.27 1.91
N GLY A 122 -22.24 -17.96 1.71
CA GLY A 122 -22.52 -16.97 2.76
C GLY A 122 -21.29 -16.29 3.38
N ALA A 123 -20.12 -16.92 3.40
CA ALA A 123 -18.90 -16.32 3.93
C ALA A 123 -18.44 -15.12 3.08
N THR A 124 -18.56 -15.23 1.77
CA THR A 124 -18.15 -14.20 0.80
C THR A 124 -18.99 -12.93 0.91
N GLU A 125 -20.30 -13.03 1.14
CA GLU A 125 -21.18 -11.86 1.16
C GLU A 125 -20.91 -10.93 2.35
N ALA A 126 -20.77 -11.50 3.55
CA ALA A 126 -20.45 -10.73 4.75
C ALA A 126 -19.08 -10.04 4.66
N VAL A 127 -18.09 -10.72 4.08
CA VAL A 127 -16.73 -10.17 3.91
C VAL A 127 -16.71 -9.07 2.86
N VAL A 128 -17.40 -9.27 1.73
CA VAL A 128 -17.53 -8.24 0.67
C VAL A 128 -18.29 -7.01 1.19
N GLY A 129 -19.29 -7.18 2.05
CA GLY A 129 -19.95 -6.07 2.73
C GLY A 129 -18.97 -5.22 3.56
N ARG A 130 -18.11 -5.86 4.36
CA ARG A 130 -17.06 -5.17 5.13
C ARG A 130 -16.03 -4.47 4.24
N LEU A 131 -15.66 -5.10 3.12
CA LEU A 131 -14.79 -4.48 2.11
C LEU A 131 -15.42 -3.21 1.55
N THR A 132 -16.68 -3.26 1.11
CA THR A 132 -17.43 -2.10 0.61
C THR A 132 -17.48 -0.98 1.64
N THR A 133 -17.81 -1.27 2.90
CA THR A 133 -17.82 -0.27 3.97
C THR A 133 -16.45 0.39 4.16
N SER A 134 -15.38 -0.40 4.19
CA SER A 134 -14.03 0.09 4.46
C SER A 134 -13.50 0.96 3.30
N VAL A 135 -13.70 0.52 2.05
CA VAL A 135 -13.29 1.28 0.87
C VAL A 135 -14.11 2.57 0.73
N ASN A 136 -15.42 2.53 0.97
CA ASN A 136 -16.26 3.73 0.93
C ASN A 136 -15.88 4.73 2.03
N ALA A 137 -15.55 4.26 3.24
CA ALA A 137 -15.10 5.13 4.32
C ALA A 137 -13.79 5.85 3.97
N TYR A 138 -12.83 5.12 3.39
CA TYR A 138 -11.58 5.69 2.90
C TYR A 138 -11.81 6.69 1.75
N ALA A 139 -12.58 6.30 0.74
CA ALA A 139 -12.89 7.14 -0.41
C ALA A 139 -13.56 8.46 -0.01
N ASN A 140 -14.54 8.41 0.91
CA ASN A 140 -15.22 9.60 1.40
C ASN A 140 -14.30 10.61 2.10
N LEU A 141 -13.23 10.14 2.77
CA LEU A 141 -12.28 11.02 3.43
C LEU A 141 -11.36 11.73 2.45
N ILE A 142 -10.87 11.01 1.42
CA ILE A 142 -9.92 11.54 0.43
C ILE A 142 -10.62 12.36 -0.66
N GLN A 143 -11.84 11.96 -1.02
CA GLN A 143 -12.57 12.44 -2.18
C GLN A 143 -14.03 12.78 -1.79
N PRO A 144 -14.23 13.74 -0.87
CA PRO A 144 -15.57 14.10 -0.41
C PRO A 144 -16.42 14.64 -1.57
N GLY A 145 -17.56 13.99 -1.81
CA GLY A 145 -18.54 14.42 -2.82
C GLY A 145 -18.14 14.17 -4.28
N SER A 146 -17.00 13.53 -4.55
CA SER A 146 -16.47 13.36 -5.92
C SER A 146 -16.63 11.95 -6.53
N GLY A 147 -17.35 11.03 -5.88
CA GLY A 147 -17.38 9.64 -6.34
C GLY A 147 -18.68 8.90 -6.08
N THR A 148 -19.09 8.10 -7.07
CA THR A 148 -20.07 7.02 -6.94
C THR A 148 -19.52 6.00 -5.96
N LEU A 149 -19.92 6.10 -4.69
CA LEU A 149 -19.62 5.09 -3.69
C LEU A 149 -20.15 3.74 -4.17
N ILE A 150 -19.49 2.66 -3.77
CA ILE A 150 -20.00 1.32 -4.04
C ILE A 150 -21.32 1.22 -3.28
N THR A 151 -22.42 1.16 -4.01
CA THR A 151 -23.72 0.92 -3.42
C THR A 151 -23.70 -0.49 -2.84
N ALA A 152 -24.11 -0.63 -1.58
CA ALA A 152 -24.31 -1.94 -1.00
C ALA A 152 -25.28 -2.71 -1.92
N PRO A 153 -25.07 -4.01 -2.15
CA PRO A 153 -26.00 -4.78 -2.93
C PRO A 153 -27.37 -4.71 -2.23
N VAL A 154 -28.39 -4.19 -2.92
CA VAL A 154 -29.77 -4.52 -2.58
C VAL A 154 -29.86 -6.00 -2.90
N GLY A 155 -29.84 -6.84 -1.86
CA GLY A 155 -29.66 -8.29 -1.93
C GLY A 155 -30.13 -8.84 -3.26
N ALA A 156 -29.17 -9.20 -4.12
CA ALA A 156 -29.52 -9.82 -5.39
C ALA A 156 -30.22 -11.11 -5.01
N ALA A 157 -31.54 -11.12 -5.15
CA ALA A 157 -32.36 -12.30 -4.97
C ALA A 157 -31.72 -13.38 -5.83
N VAL A 158 -30.98 -14.29 -5.19
CA VAL A 158 -30.56 -15.53 -5.81
C VAL A 158 -31.86 -16.11 -6.34
N ALA A 159 -31.99 -16.14 -7.67
CA ALA A 159 -33.16 -16.73 -8.30
C ALA A 159 -33.25 -18.15 -7.76
N GLN A 160 -34.19 -18.37 -6.83
CA GLN A 160 -34.58 -19.66 -6.28
C GLN A 160 -35.34 -20.43 -7.36
N GLY A 161 -34.74 -20.52 -8.56
CA GLY A 161 -35.17 -21.40 -9.62
C GLY A 161 -34.79 -22.82 -9.21
N ALA A 162 -35.81 -23.65 -8.97
CA ALA A 162 -35.66 -25.09 -8.86
C ALA A 162 -35.10 -25.63 -10.20
N GLY A 163 -33.82 -26.01 -10.23
CA GLY A 163 -33.21 -26.66 -11.41
C GLY A 163 -31.75 -26.33 -11.73
N LEU A 164 -31.16 -25.28 -11.17
CA LEU A 164 -29.73 -24.99 -11.39
C LEU A 164 -28.84 -25.97 -10.61
N LEU A 165 -27.86 -26.58 -11.29
CA LEU A 165 -26.83 -27.42 -10.69
C LEU A 165 -26.01 -26.60 -9.68
N ALA A 166 -25.59 -27.21 -8.56
CA ALA A 166 -24.79 -26.53 -7.53
C ALA A 166 -23.54 -25.83 -8.10
N ALA A 167 -22.90 -26.44 -9.10
CA ALA A 167 -21.76 -25.89 -9.81
C ALA A 167 -22.06 -24.55 -10.53
N ASP A 168 -23.26 -24.38 -11.09
CA ASP A 168 -23.63 -23.14 -11.78
C ASP A 168 -23.94 -22.01 -10.79
N ARG A 169 -24.51 -22.34 -9.63
CA ARG A 169 -24.68 -21.37 -8.54
C ARG A 169 -23.33 -20.89 -7.99
N GLN A 170 -22.42 -21.81 -7.72
CA GLN A 170 -21.05 -21.49 -7.28
C GLN A 170 -20.33 -20.60 -8.31
N ARG A 171 -20.43 -20.91 -9.60
CA ARG A 171 -19.86 -20.07 -10.67
C ARG A 171 -20.47 -18.66 -10.67
N GLY A 172 -21.79 -18.56 -10.50
CA GLY A 172 -22.48 -17.27 -10.37
C GLY A 172 -21.94 -16.46 -9.19
N ARG A 173 -21.79 -17.08 -8.01
CA ARG A 173 -21.24 -16.43 -6.82
C ARG A 173 -19.78 -16.03 -6.96
N LEU A 174 -18.94 -16.85 -7.61
CA LEU A 174 -17.54 -16.50 -7.90
C LEU A 174 -17.44 -15.28 -8.82
N ARG A 175 -18.30 -15.20 -9.85
CA ARG A 175 -18.32 -14.04 -10.76
C ARG A 175 -18.85 -12.79 -10.09
N ASP A 176 -19.93 -12.89 -9.31
CA ASP A 176 -20.49 -11.76 -8.56
C ASP A 176 -19.48 -11.27 -7.50
N GLY A 177 -18.86 -12.20 -6.76
CA GLY A 177 -17.78 -11.89 -5.82
C GLY A 177 -16.60 -11.20 -6.51
N SER A 178 -16.16 -11.71 -7.66
CA SER A 178 -15.12 -11.07 -8.49
C SER A 178 -15.50 -9.65 -8.89
N ALA A 179 -16.70 -9.43 -9.43
CA ALA A 179 -17.14 -8.11 -9.90
C ALA A 179 -17.19 -7.09 -8.76
N ARG A 180 -17.63 -7.52 -7.57
CA ARG A 180 -17.66 -6.66 -6.38
C ARG A 180 -16.27 -6.33 -5.87
N ILE A 181 -15.38 -7.32 -5.82
CA ILE A 181 -13.97 -7.09 -5.47
C ILE A 181 -13.32 -6.15 -6.49
N ARG A 182 -13.55 -6.32 -7.79
CA ARG A 182 -13.07 -5.43 -8.84
C ARG A 182 -13.53 -3.99 -8.65
N ALA A 183 -14.81 -3.77 -8.33
CA ALA A 183 -15.33 -2.44 -8.03
C ALA A 183 -14.64 -1.81 -6.80
N ALA A 184 -14.40 -2.60 -5.75
CA ALA A 184 -13.63 -2.19 -4.58
C ALA A 184 -12.18 -1.83 -4.90
N VAL A 185 -11.50 -2.65 -5.70
CA VAL A 185 -10.13 -2.39 -6.18
C VAL A 185 -10.07 -1.11 -7.00
N ALA A 186 -11.03 -0.88 -7.91
CA ALA A 186 -11.09 0.33 -8.73
C ALA A 186 -11.27 1.60 -7.87
N LEU A 187 -12.20 1.57 -6.92
CA LEU A 187 -12.44 2.71 -6.01
C LEU A 187 -11.23 2.95 -5.08
N LEU A 188 -10.61 1.88 -4.58
CA LEU A 188 -9.41 1.98 -3.75
C LEU A 188 -8.24 2.58 -4.54
N ARG A 189 -8.02 2.14 -5.78
CA ARG A 189 -7.00 2.66 -6.70
C ARG A 189 -7.24 4.14 -7.01
N GLN A 190 -8.48 4.53 -7.29
CA GLN A 190 -8.84 5.93 -7.51
C GLN A 190 -8.57 6.79 -6.27
N SER A 191 -8.94 6.30 -5.10
CA SER A 191 -8.77 6.99 -3.81
C SER A 191 -7.29 7.17 -3.49
N LEU A 192 -6.48 6.12 -3.66
CA LEU A 192 -5.02 6.13 -3.55
C LEU A 192 -4.37 7.14 -4.50
N GLY A 193 -4.83 7.21 -5.76
CA GLY A 193 -4.34 8.21 -6.72
C GLY A 193 -4.60 9.65 -6.28
N GLY A 194 -5.68 9.89 -5.53
CA GLY A 194 -5.95 11.18 -4.88
C GLY A 194 -5.01 11.45 -3.70
N GLU A 195 -4.75 10.45 -2.86
CA GLU A 195 -3.86 10.55 -1.70
C GLU A 195 -2.40 10.81 -2.09
N VAL A 196 -1.91 10.23 -3.20
CA VAL A 196 -0.50 10.43 -3.66
C VAL A 196 -0.13 11.90 -3.78
N ARG A 197 -1.07 12.78 -4.18
CA ARG A 197 -0.82 14.23 -4.24
C ARG A 197 -0.59 14.84 -2.86
N LEU A 198 -1.40 14.45 -1.88
CA LEU A 198 -1.26 14.87 -0.48
C LEU A 198 0.06 14.36 0.10
N PHE A 199 0.38 13.09 -0.15
CA PHE A 199 1.61 12.47 0.30
C PHE A 199 2.84 13.16 -0.29
N ASN A 200 2.90 13.37 -1.61
CA ASN A 200 4.03 14.04 -2.26
C ASN A 200 4.24 15.48 -1.78
N ALA A 201 3.15 16.21 -1.50
CA ALA A 201 3.24 17.56 -0.94
C ALA A 201 3.89 17.59 0.45
N LEU A 202 3.60 16.60 1.29
CA LEU A 202 4.10 16.52 2.67
C LEU A 202 5.47 15.85 2.79
N SER A 203 5.80 14.94 1.86
CA SER A 203 7.02 14.15 1.97
C SER A 203 8.30 14.97 1.92
N GLY A 204 8.33 16.05 1.13
CA GLY A 204 9.45 16.98 1.10
C GLY A 204 9.63 17.71 2.44
N ALA A 205 8.53 18.07 3.11
CA ALA A 205 8.57 18.66 4.44
C ALA A 205 9.07 17.66 5.48
N PHE A 206 8.66 16.38 5.41
CA PHE A 206 9.13 15.34 6.34
C PHE A 206 10.63 15.09 6.25
N ALA A 207 11.21 15.03 5.04
CA ALA A 207 12.66 14.85 4.90
C ALA A 207 13.45 16.04 5.45
N GLN A 208 12.92 17.26 5.32
CA GLN A 208 13.52 18.46 5.92
C GLN A 208 13.42 18.45 7.44
N GLN A 209 12.26 18.11 7.99
CA GLN A 209 11.99 18.00 9.43
C GLN A 209 12.90 16.95 10.10
N GLU A 210 13.05 15.76 9.51
CA GLU A 210 13.95 14.73 10.05
C GLU A 210 15.41 15.22 10.10
N GLY A 211 15.87 15.89 9.05
CA GLY A 211 17.21 16.48 9.01
C GLY A 211 17.43 17.58 10.04
N ALA A 212 16.41 18.42 10.27
CA ALA A 212 16.44 19.49 11.26
C ALA A 212 16.41 18.94 12.70
N ALA A 213 15.61 17.91 12.97
CA ALA A 213 15.56 17.23 14.26
C ALA A 213 16.93 16.60 14.62
N ILE A 214 17.59 15.94 13.66
CA ILE A 214 18.92 15.36 13.86
C ILE A 214 19.96 16.45 14.12
N GLU A 215 19.89 17.57 13.39
CA GLU A 215 20.77 18.72 13.61
C GLU A 215 20.58 19.31 15.01
N ALA A 216 19.32 19.51 15.43
CA ALA A 216 18.95 19.98 16.75
C ALA A 216 19.43 19.06 17.88
N LEU A 217 19.21 17.75 17.77
CA LEU A 217 19.68 16.76 18.75
C LEU A 217 21.21 16.77 18.89
N TYR A 218 21.92 16.96 17.77
CA TYR A 218 23.36 17.06 17.82
C TYR A 218 23.83 18.37 18.44
N ASP A 219 23.25 19.51 18.05
CA ASP A 219 23.64 20.81 18.59
C ASP A 219 23.36 20.89 20.10
N ALA A 220 22.37 20.12 20.57
CA ALA A 220 22.10 19.88 21.98
C ALA A 220 23.09 18.94 22.69
N GLY A 221 24.00 18.29 21.94
CA GLY A 221 24.94 17.29 22.46
C GLY A 221 24.29 15.96 22.86
N LEU A 222 23.07 15.68 22.39
CA LEU A 222 22.30 14.50 22.76
C LEU A 222 22.62 13.27 21.90
N ILE A 223 23.22 13.47 20.73
CA ILE A 223 23.61 12.39 19.81
C ILE A 223 25.01 12.62 19.22
N ALA A 224 25.66 11.54 18.79
CA ALA A 224 26.90 11.57 18.00
C ALA A 224 26.60 11.51 16.49
N ARG A 225 27.39 12.21 15.66
CA ARG A 225 27.22 12.20 14.19
C ARG A 225 27.93 11.04 13.51
N ALA A 226 29.07 10.58 14.04
CA ALA A 226 29.87 9.56 13.39
C ALA A 226 29.06 8.27 13.10
N PRO A 227 28.24 7.72 14.03
CA PRO A 227 27.42 6.54 13.73
C PRO A 227 26.44 6.72 12.57
N LEU A 228 25.96 7.96 12.32
CA LEU A 228 25.04 8.24 11.23
C LEU A 228 25.69 8.08 9.85
N LEU A 229 27.03 8.15 9.77
CA LEU A 229 27.80 7.94 8.54
C LEU A 229 28.19 6.47 8.32
N ALA A 230 27.93 5.59 9.28
CA ALA A 230 28.30 4.18 9.18
C ALA A 230 27.73 3.47 7.94
N PRO A 231 26.48 3.73 7.49
CA PRO A 231 25.97 3.15 6.26
C PRO A 231 26.82 3.54 5.03
N MET A 232 27.19 4.82 4.91
CA MET A 232 28.03 5.30 3.80
C MET A 232 29.41 4.63 3.81
N ALA A 233 30.03 4.56 4.99
CA ALA A 233 31.34 3.93 5.11
C ALA A 233 31.28 2.46 4.70
N THR A 234 30.24 1.75 5.17
CA THR A 234 29.99 0.34 4.84
C THR A 234 29.79 0.13 3.34
N ASP A 235 28.94 0.94 2.70
CA ASP A 235 28.66 0.85 1.26
C ASP A 235 29.91 1.11 0.40
N LEU A 236 30.83 1.95 0.89
CA LEU A 236 32.10 2.24 0.25
C LEU A 236 33.20 1.21 0.59
N GLY A 237 32.92 0.21 1.43
CA GLY A 237 33.90 -0.78 1.87
C GLY A 237 35.00 -0.20 2.78
N VAL A 238 34.70 0.89 3.48
CA VAL A 238 35.62 1.55 4.42
C VAL A 238 35.03 1.60 5.83
N ALA A 239 35.87 1.89 6.82
CA ALA A 239 35.44 2.09 8.20
C ALA A 239 35.67 3.54 8.62
N LEU A 240 34.84 4.03 9.54
CA LEU A 240 35.08 5.31 10.19
C LEU A 240 36.30 5.20 11.09
N THR A 241 37.19 6.20 11.03
CA THR A 241 38.39 6.23 11.86
C THR A 241 38.03 6.48 13.33
N PRO A 242 38.81 5.93 14.29
CA PRO A 242 38.75 6.38 15.67
C PRO A 242 38.94 7.91 15.72
N GLY A 243 38.06 8.62 16.42
CA GLY A 243 38.11 10.09 16.47
C GLY A 243 37.24 10.81 15.43
N ALA A 244 36.47 10.09 14.60
CA ALA A 244 35.58 10.70 13.60
C ALA A 244 34.62 11.74 14.20
N GLU A 245 34.14 11.52 15.42
CA GLU A 245 33.26 12.48 16.11
C GLU A 245 33.97 13.81 16.40
N GLN A 246 35.20 13.77 16.88
CA GLN A 246 36.00 14.97 17.14
C GLN A 246 36.29 15.75 15.86
N ILE A 247 36.53 15.05 14.75
CA ILE A 247 36.69 15.68 13.43
C ILE A 247 35.39 16.37 13.02
N LEU A 248 34.24 15.70 13.17
CA LEU A 248 32.93 16.26 12.84
C LEU A 248 32.55 17.45 13.73
N ALA A 249 32.97 17.45 14.99
CA ALA A 249 32.75 18.55 15.93
C ALA A 249 33.65 19.75 15.64
N GLY A 250 34.90 19.53 15.22
CA GLY A 250 35.89 20.58 14.99
C GLY A 250 35.89 21.20 13.59
N ASP A 251 35.36 20.51 12.57
CA ASP A 251 35.35 20.97 11.17
C ASP A 251 33.94 21.25 10.66
N THR A 252 33.65 22.52 10.38
CA THR A 252 32.35 22.98 9.87
C THR A 252 31.97 22.41 8.52
N ARG A 253 32.94 22.06 7.66
CA ARG A 253 32.71 21.43 6.35
C ARG A 253 32.34 19.96 6.53
N ALA A 254 33.08 19.23 7.36
CA ALA A 254 32.78 17.84 7.69
C ALA A 254 31.39 17.73 8.33
N ARG A 255 31.09 18.66 9.24
CA ARG A 255 29.77 18.82 9.87
C ARG A 255 28.65 19.02 8.84
N GLY A 256 28.85 19.96 7.90
CA GLY A 256 27.89 20.24 6.83
C GLY A 256 27.68 19.06 5.88
N ALA A 257 28.76 18.36 5.52
CA ALA A 257 28.68 17.16 4.67
C ALA A 257 27.92 16.01 5.35
N ALA A 258 28.13 15.80 6.65
CA ALA A 258 27.40 14.78 7.41
C ALA A 258 25.89 15.05 7.46
N LEU A 259 25.48 16.32 7.66
CA LEU A 259 24.07 16.71 7.60
C LEU A 259 23.49 16.53 6.20
N ALA A 260 24.23 16.91 5.16
CA ALA A 260 23.80 16.70 3.78
C ALA A 260 23.58 15.21 3.47
N PHE A 261 24.46 14.34 3.96
CA PHE A 261 24.31 12.89 3.83
C PHE A 261 23.03 12.38 4.51
N VAL A 262 22.79 12.75 5.76
CA VAL A 262 21.59 12.34 6.51
C VAL A 262 20.31 12.84 5.83
N ARG A 263 20.28 14.10 5.37
CA ARG A 263 19.17 14.66 4.58
C ARG A 263 18.99 13.90 3.27
N GLY A 264 20.08 13.50 2.62
CA GLY A 264 20.07 12.62 1.46
C GLY A 264 19.37 11.29 1.74
N GLN A 265 19.70 10.63 2.85
CA GLN A 265 19.04 9.38 3.26
C GLN A 265 17.55 9.57 3.52
N ALA A 266 17.14 10.66 4.17
CA ALA A 266 15.72 10.95 4.41
C ALA A 266 14.97 11.14 3.08
N ASN A 267 15.55 11.87 2.12
CA ASN A 267 15.01 12.04 0.77
C ASN A 267 14.91 10.71 0.01
N ASP A 268 15.92 9.85 0.11
CA ASP A 268 15.90 8.53 -0.53
C ASP A 268 14.78 7.65 0.03
N ARG A 269 14.52 7.70 1.35
CA ARG A 269 13.38 6.99 1.97
C ARG A 269 12.04 7.51 1.48
N VAL A 270 11.89 8.82 1.31
CA VAL A 270 10.71 9.45 0.72
C VAL A 270 10.51 8.98 -0.73
N ARG A 271 11.57 8.99 -1.53
CA ARG A 271 11.53 8.52 -2.93
C ARG A 271 11.14 7.05 -3.01
N LEU A 272 11.71 6.22 -2.14
CA LEU A 272 11.37 4.79 -2.08
C LEU A 272 9.90 4.58 -1.67
N GLN A 273 9.39 5.37 -0.72
CA GLN A 273 7.98 5.32 -0.34
C GLN A 273 7.07 5.68 -1.52
N ALA A 274 7.39 6.74 -2.27
CA ALA A 274 6.64 7.11 -3.47
C ALA A 274 6.68 5.99 -4.53
N ALA A 275 7.84 5.37 -4.77
CA ALA A 275 7.97 4.24 -5.68
C ALA A 275 7.12 3.03 -5.26
N ARG A 276 7.02 2.75 -3.95
CA ARG A 276 6.12 1.71 -3.41
C ARG A 276 4.65 2.03 -3.65
N TYR A 277 4.24 3.27 -3.42
CA TYR A 277 2.87 3.72 -3.73
C TYR A 277 2.52 3.50 -5.20
N ASP A 278 3.41 3.90 -6.11
CA ASP A 278 3.22 3.72 -7.55
C ASP A 278 3.17 2.23 -7.93
N ALA A 279 4.01 1.40 -7.31
CA ALA A 279 3.98 -0.05 -7.51
C ALA A 279 2.67 -0.68 -7.03
N ILE A 280 2.14 -0.25 -5.88
CA ILE A 280 0.82 -0.68 -5.37
C ILE A 280 -0.28 -0.26 -6.35
N LEU A 281 -0.31 1.00 -6.81
CA LEU A 281 -1.30 1.49 -7.77
C LEU A 281 -1.31 0.70 -9.08
N ARG A 282 -0.12 0.40 -9.64
CA ARG A 282 0.01 -0.44 -10.83
C ARG A 282 -0.48 -1.86 -10.59
N THR A 283 -0.18 -2.43 -9.44
CA THR A 283 -0.61 -3.80 -9.10
C THR A 283 -2.11 -3.89 -8.89
N LEU A 284 -2.73 -2.88 -8.27
CA LEU A 284 -4.20 -2.78 -8.19
C LEU A 284 -4.84 -2.67 -9.58
N ALA A 285 -4.23 -1.93 -10.52
CA ALA A 285 -4.71 -1.87 -11.91
C ALA A 285 -4.63 -3.24 -12.61
N LYS A 286 -3.55 -4.01 -12.37
CA LYS A 286 -3.43 -5.38 -12.88
C LYS A 286 -4.43 -6.34 -12.25
N LEU A 287 -4.70 -6.21 -10.94
CA LEU A 287 -5.76 -6.96 -10.26
C LEU A 287 -7.14 -6.65 -10.87
N GLU A 288 -7.44 -5.37 -11.13
CA GLU A 288 -8.68 -4.94 -11.80
C GLU A 288 -8.83 -5.61 -13.18
N ALA A 289 -7.76 -5.64 -13.98
CA ALA A 289 -7.75 -6.31 -15.28
C ALA A 289 -7.94 -7.83 -15.15
N ALA A 290 -7.23 -8.48 -14.22
CA ALA A 290 -7.34 -9.92 -13.98
C ALA A 290 -8.77 -10.34 -13.57
N HIS A 291 -9.48 -9.51 -12.81
CA HIS A 291 -10.90 -9.72 -12.52
C HIS A 291 -11.78 -9.60 -13.76
N THR A 292 -11.55 -8.60 -14.62
CA THR A 292 -12.29 -8.46 -15.90
C THR A 292 -12.09 -9.69 -16.78
N ASP A 293 -10.85 -10.19 -16.89
CA ASP A 293 -10.56 -11.40 -17.67
C ASP A 293 -11.28 -12.62 -17.10
N PHE A 294 -11.19 -12.81 -15.77
CA PHE A 294 -11.88 -13.89 -15.07
C PHE A 294 -13.41 -13.85 -15.26
N GLU A 295 -14.02 -12.66 -15.18
CA GLU A 295 -15.46 -12.44 -15.36
C GLU A 295 -15.91 -12.78 -16.80
N THR A 296 -15.07 -12.46 -17.79
CA THR A 296 -15.37 -12.62 -19.22
C THR A 296 -14.95 -13.98 -19.80
N LEU A 297 -14.51 -14.94 -18.97
CA LEU A 297 -13.96 -16.24 -19.38
C LEU A 297 -12.63 -16.16 -20.14
N GLY A 298 -11.97 -15.00 -20.11
CA GLY A 298 -10.57 -14.88 -20.47
C GLY A 298 -9.69 -15.63 -19.46
N GLY A 299 -8.59 -16.21 -19.93
CA GLY A 299 -7.55 -16.66 -19.01
C GLY A 299 -6.88 -15.43 -18.40
N ALA A 300 -7.13 -15.16 -17.11
CA ALA A 300 -6.47 -14.06 -16.42
C ALA A 300 -4.94 -14.20 -16.52
N ASP A 301 -4.23 -13.12 -16.83
CA ASP A 301 -2.76 -13.10 -16.85
C ASP A 301 -2.19 -13.03 -15.43
N ILE A 302 -2.32 -14.15 -14.70
CA ILE A 302 -1.80 -14.32 -13.34
C ILE A 302 -0.27 -14.19 -13.31
N ALA A 303 0.42 -14.49 -14.42
CA ALA A 303 1.87 -14.36 -14.52
C ALA A 303 2.32 -12.90 -14.51
N ASP A 304 1.61 -12.01 -15.21
CA ASP A 304 1.88 -10.57 -15.14
C ASP A 304 1.52 -9.94 -13.79
N LEU A 305 0.47 -10.44 -13.14
CA LEU A 305 0.13 -10.08 -11.75
C LEU A 305 1.27 -10.49 -10.80
N ASN A 306 1.69 -11.75 -10.79
CA ASN A 306 2.74 -12.26 -9.91
C ASN A 306 4.09 -11.54 -10.11
N ARG A 307 4.42 -11.14 -11.35
CA ARG A 307 5.58 -10.28 -11.60
C ARG A 307 5.47 -8.93 -10.90
N ALA A 308 4.29 -8.30 -10.93
CA ALA A 308 4.08 -7.04 -10.21
C ALA A 308 4.13 -7.20 -8.68
N ILE A 309 3.68 -8.33 -8.12
CA ILE A 309 3.85 -8.65 -6.69
C ILE A 309 5.33 -8.72 -6.33
N THR A 310 6.13 -9.36 -7.19
CA THR A 310 7.58 -9.47 -7.01
C THR A 310 8.23 -8.08 -7.04
N ASP A 311 7.80 -7.21 -7.96
CA ASP A 311 8.29 -5.83 -8.03
C ASP A 311 7.99 -5.01 -6.77
N ILE A 312 6.80 -5.15 -6.16
CA ILE A 312 6.50 -4.50 -4.87
C ILE A 312 7.42 -5.06 -3.79
N THR A 313 7.57 -6.38 -3.71
CA THR A 313 8.38 -7.05 -2.68
C THR A 313 9.84 -6.61 -2.76
N ALA A 314 10.40 -6.44 -3.96
CA ALA A 314 11.76 -5.97 -4.17
C ALA A 314 12.00 -4.52 -3.68
N LEU A 315 10.94 -3.71 -3.55
CA LEU A 315 11.01 -2.34 -3.03
C LEU A 315 10.95 -2.28 -1.50
N ILE A 316 10.62 -3.40 -0.85
CA ILE A 316 10.53 -3.51 0.61
C ILE A 316 11.88 -4.02 1.12
N PRO A 317 12.65 -3.21 1.87
CA PRO A 317 13.92 -3.64 2.41
C PRO A 317 13.68 -4.83 3.33
N ALA A 318 14.57 -5.81 3.25
CA ALA A 318 14.56 -6.94 4.16
C ALA A 318 14.55 -6.41 5.61
N PRO A 319 13.81 -7.06 6.54
CA PRO A 319 13.92 -6.72 7.95
C PRO A 319 15.40 -6.78 8.30
N LYS A 320 15.93 -5.68 8.85
CA LYS A 320 17.26 -5.74 9.45
C LYS A 320 17.13 -6.75 10.58
N GLU A 321 17.81 -7.88 10.47
CA GLU A 321 18.00 -8.76 11.63
C GLU A 321 18.59 -7.85 12.72
N ASP A 322 17.86 -7.69 13.82
CA ASP A 322 18.30 -6.85 14.93
C ASP A 322 19.68 -7.36 15.34
N ALA A 323 20.70 -6.55 15.07
CA ALA A 323 22.04 -6.79 15.60
C ALA A 323 21.93 -6.63 17.12
N GLN A 324 21.82 -7.76 17.80
CA GLN A 324 21.98 -7.89 19.25
C GLN A 324 23.37 -7.45 19.68
#